data_AF-A0A7Y4UC54-F1
#
_entry.id   AF-A0A7Y4UC54-F1
#
_cell.length_a   1.000
_cell.length_b   1.000
_cell.length_c   1.000
_cell.angle_alpha   90.00
_cell.angle_beta   90.00
_cell.angle_gamma   90.00
#
_symmetry.space_group_name_H-M   'P 1'
#
loop_
_entity.id
_entity.type
_entity.pdbx_description
1 polymer ?
#
loop_
_entity_poly.entity_id
_entity_poly.type
_entity_poly.pdbx_seq_one_letter_code
_entity_poly.pdbx_strand_id
1 'polypeptide(L)'
;MKTYDVIVRLVNNIYVAVVPALPGIRTEGMTRDDALFRAQQQAIEDYFKSAEVVSLSVDVPALEFRPHATVNDRLRLHALTASSDDMAAEVYLNIAAERLRDREELTLQDEEETAQAAQQQRRLEDLKRHQLEQRFHRALGKQSNNATTR
;
A
#
# COMPACT_ATOMS: atom_id res chain seq x y z
N MET A 1 3.31 24.42 22.75
CA MET A 1 2.87 24.02 21.40
C MET A 1 2.56 22.53 21.44
N LYS A 2 1.38 22.10 20.99
CA LYS A 2 0.99 20.68 21.00
C LYS A 2 1.10 20.12 19.59
N THR A 3 1.73 18.96 19.46
CA THR A 3 1.92 18.26 18.19
C THR A 3 0.94 17.09 18.12
N TYR A 4 0.29 16.91 16.97
CA TYR A 4 -0.62 15.80 16.73
C TYR A 4 -0.05 14.90 15.64
N ASP A 5 -0.15 13.60 15.86
CA ASP A 5 0.16 12.61 14.83
C ASP A 5 -0.95 12.65 13.76
N VAL A 6 -0.57 12.72 12.49
CA VAL A 6 -1.50 12.72 11.36
C VAL A 6 -1.18 11.55 10.45
N ILE A 7 -2.19 10.73 10.17
CA ILE A 7 -2.09 9.61 9.24
C ILE A 7 -2.57 10.09 7.87
N VAL A 8 -1.73 9.94 6.85
CA VAL A 8 -2.09 10.26 5.46
C VAL A 8 -2.15 8.97 4.65
N ARG A 9 -3.22 8.79 3.87
CA ARG A 9 -3.45 7.66 2.98
C ARG A 9 -3.77 8.14 1.58
N LEU A 10 -3.40 7.39 0.56
CA LEU A 10 -3.84 7.63 -0.82
C LEU A 10 -5.01 6.69 -1.11
N VAL A 11 -6.19 7.23 -1.45
CA VAL A 11 -7.40 6.47 -1.74
C VAL A 11 -7.98 7.00 -3.05
N ASN A 12 -8.13 6.15 -4.07
CA ASN A 12 -8.66 6.54 -5.38
C ASN A 12 -7.97 7.79 -5.98
N ASN A 13 -6.63 7.86 -5.90
CA ASN A 13 -5.81 9.01 -6.30
C ASN A 13 -6.04 10.32 -5.53
N ILE A 14 -6.68 10.26 -4.36
CA ILE A 14 -6.87 11.41 -3.46
C ILE A 14 -6.14 11.16 -2.15
N TYR A 15 -5.41 12.15 -1.65
CA TYR A 15 -4.76 12.07 -0.34
C TYR A 15 -5.78 12.37 0.75
N VAL A 16 -5.94 11.46 1.70
CA VAL A 16 -6.83 11.55 2.85
C VAL A 16 -5.99 11.64 4.12
N ALA A 17 -6.13 12.73 4.86
CA ALA A 17 -5.48 12.93 6.15
C ALA A 17 -6.49 12.73 7.30
N VAL A 18 -6.06 12.01 8.35
CA VAL A 18 -6.84 11.70 9.55
C VAL A 18 -6.00 11.97 10.79
N VAL A 19 -6.60 12.58 11.80
CA VAL A 19 -5.94 12.87 13.08
C VAL A 19 -6.51 11.94 14.15
N PRO A 20 -5.84 10.83 14.54
CA PRO A 20 -6.44 9.82 15.41
C PRO A 20 -6.85 10.36 16.79
N ALA A 21 -6.09 11.34 17.30
CA ALA A 21 -6.38 11.99 18.57
C ALA A 21 -7.64 12.89 18.54
N LEU A 22 -8.15 13.20 17.34
CA LEU A 22 -9.32 14.04 17.11
C LEU A 22 -10.29 13.30 16.18
N PRO A 23 -11.07 12.33 16.73
CA PRO A 23 -12.00 11.54 15.95
C PRO A 23 -13.02 12.44 15.24
N GLY A 24 -13.28 12.15 13.96
CA GLY A 24 -14.15 12.96 13.10
C GLY A 24 -13.40 13.95 12.21
N ILE A 25 -12.12 14.24 12.48
CA ILE A 25 -11.29 15.03 11.56
C ILE A 25 -10.76 14.14 10.44
N ARG A 26 -11.34 14.35 9.24
CA ARG A 26 -10.91 13.74 7.98
C ARG A 26 -10.91 14.81 6.90
N THR A 27 -9.76 15.01 6.26
CA THR A 27 -9.60 15.96 5.16
C THR A 27 -9.04 15.28 3.92
N GLU A 28 -9.40 15.81 2.76
CA GLU A 28 -8.98 15.29 1.46
C GLU A 28 -8.23 16.38 0.69
N GLY A 29 -7.22 15.98 -0.08
CA GLY A 29 -6.42 16.88 -0.91
C GLY A 29 -5.88 16.18 -2.15
N MET A 30 -5.59 16.95 -3.20
CA MET A 30 -5.01 16.40 -4.43
C MET A 30 -3.53 16.03 -4.26
N THR A 31 -2.87 16.63 -3.27
CA THR A 31 -1.49 16.32 -2.88
C THR A 31 -1.43 16.02 -1.38
N ARG A 32 -0.35 15.35 -0.96
CA ARG A 32 -0.07 15.11 0.46
C ARG A 32 -0.09 16.41 1.27
N ASP A 33 0.58 17.45 0.77
CA ASP A 33 0.72 18.72 1.46
C ASP A 33 -0.61 19.48 1.53
N ASP A 34 -1.44 19.39 0.50
CA ASP A 34 -2.80 19.96 0.49
C ASP A 34 -3.70 19.29 1.54
N ALA A 35 -3.66 17.95 1.62
CA ALA A 35 -4.42 17.21 2.63
C ALA A 35 -3.99 17.56 4.07
N LEU A 36 -2.68 17.70 4.30
CA LEU A 36 -2.11 18.11 5.60
C LEU A 36 -2.45 19.56 5.94
N PHE A 37 -2.33 20.47 4.99
CA PHE A 37 -2.68 21.87 5.18
C PHE A 37 -4.15 22.02 5.56
N ARG A 38 -5.06 21.31 4.87
CA ARG A 38 -6.49 21.29 5.20
C ARG A 38 -6.78 20.67 6.57
N ALA A 39 -6.07 19.59 6.93
CA ALA A 39 -6.18 19.01 8.27
C ALA A 39 -5.80 20.02 9.35
N GLN A 40 -4.68 20.74 9.14
CA GLN A 40 -4.16 21.73 10.08
C GLN A 40 -5.08 22.96 10.22
N GLN A 41 -5.42 23.59 9.10
CA GLN A 41 -6.10 24.89 9.10
C GLN A 41 -7.60 24.80 9.29
N GLN A 42 -8.28 23.88 8.61
CA GLN A 42 -9.74 23.86 8.61
C GLN A 42 -10.25 22.96 9.73
N ALA A 43 -9.82 21.70 9.74
CA ALA A 43 -10.47 20.74 10.61
C ALA A 43 -10.07 20.87 12.08
N ILE A 44 -8.78 21.11 12.37
CA ILE A 44 -8.32 21.24 13.77
C ILE A 44 -8.80 22.56 14.38
N GLU A 45 -8.71 23.67 13.66
CA GLU A 45 -9.17 24.96 14.19
C GLU A 45 -10.68 25.00 14.40
N ASP A 46 -11.47 24.48 13.46
CA ASP A 46 -12.94 24.48 13.59
C ASP A 46 -13.42 23.51 14.66
N TYR A 47 -12.72 22.37 14.83
CA TYR A 47 -12.97 21.47 15.95
C TYR A 47 -12.77 22.17 17.29
N PHE A 48 -11.67 22.92 17.48
CA PHE A 48 -11.43 23.63 18.73
C PHE A 48 -12.33 24.86 18.94
N LYS A 49 -12.84 25.48 17.87
CA LYS A 49 -13.81 26.57 17.98
C LYS A 49 -15.20 26.09 18.43
N SER A 50 -15.57 24.85 18.10
CA SER A 50 -16.90 24.30 18.34
C SER A 50 -16.98 23.38 19.56
N ALA A 51 -15.85 22.91 20.09
CA ALA A 51 -15.81 21.98 21.21
C ALA A 51 -15.71 22.69 22.57
N GLU A 52 -16.59 22.32 23.50
CA GLU A 52 -16.46 22.63 24.92
C GLU A 52 -15.58 21.58 25.59
N VAL A 53 -14.53 22.01 26.29
CA VAL A 53 -13.60 21.10 26.96
C VAL A 53 -14.02 20.89 28.41
N VAL A 54 -14.56 19.71 28.72
CA VAL A 54 -14.81 19.26 30.09
C VAL A 54 -13.72 18.27 30.50
N SER A 55 -13.10 18.49 31.65
CA SER A 55 -12.04 17.63 32.18
C SER A 55 -12.58 16.79 33.34
N LEU A 56 -12.38 15.47 33.28
CA LEU A 56 -12.65 14.53 34.36
C LEU A 56 -11.32 13.96 34.85
N SER A 57 -11.11 13.97 36.16
CA SER A 57 -9.90 13.43 36.78
C SER A 57 -10.14 11.99 37.20
N VAL A 58 -9.29 11.08 36.74
CA VAL A 58 -9.34 9.65 37.07
C VAL A 58 -7.92 9.22 37.43
N ASP A 59 -7.74 8.54 38.56
CA ASP A 59 -6.43 8.05 38.99
C ASP A 59 -5.99 6.87 38.11
N VAL A 60 -4.90 7.06 37.35
CA VAL A 60 -4.30 6.02 36.50
C VAL A 60 -2.88 5.74 36.98
N PRO A 61 -2.49 4.48 37.26
CA PRO A 61 -1.14 4.14 37.68
C PRO A 61 -0.13 4.36 36.55
N ALA A 62 1.02 4.96 36.89
CA ALA A 62 2.02 5.40 35.91
C ALA A 62 2.71 4.22 35.19
N LEU A 63 2.62 4.21 33.87
CA LEU A 63 3.41 3.33 32.99
C LEU A 63 4.58 4.12 32.39
N GLU A 64 5.80 3.60 32.55
CA GLU A 64 7.03 4.24 32.08
C GLU A 64 7.03 4.39 30.55
N PHE A 65 7.03 5.64 30.07
CA PHE A 65 6.98 5.98 28.65
C PHE A 65 8.38 5.90 28.02
N ARG A 66 8.55 5.16 26.91
CA ARG A 66 9.77 5.22 26.08
C ARG A 66 9.50 5.96 24.76
N PRO A 67 10.32 6.94 24.37
CA PRO A 67 10.00 7.92 23.31
C PRO A 67 10.05 7.40 21.86
N HIS A 68 10.44 6.14 21.61
CA HIS A 68 10.47 5.55 20.27
C HIS A 68 9.81 4.18 20.27
N ALA A 69 8.51 4.17 20.55
CA ALA A 69 7.67 2.98 20.46
C ALA A 69 7.37 2.72 18.97
N THR A 70 7.73 1.53 18.48
CA THR A 70 7.26 1.05 17.18
C THR A 70 5.73 0.94 17.19
N VAL A 71 5.09 0.82 16.02
CA VAL A 71 3.63 0.59 15.93
C VAL A 71 3.20 -0.60 16.81
N ASN A 72 4.02 -1.66 16.87
CA ASN A 72 3.79 -2.81 17.74
C ASN A 72 3.90 -2.48 19.24
N ASP A 73 4.79 -1.57 19.63
CA ASP A 73 4.92 -1.16 21.03
C ASP A 73 3.72 -0.29 21.47
N ARG A 74 3.18 0.54 20.57
CA ARG A 74 1.95 1.29 20.83
C ARG A 74 0.70 0.40 20.86
N LEU A 75 0.61 -0.63 20.02
CA LEU A 75 -0.48 -1.61 20.06
C LEU A 75 -0.52 -2.36 21.38
N ARG A 76 0.64 -2.73 21.93
CA ARG A 76 0.74 -3.36 23.25
C ARG A 76 0.28 -2.45 24.39
N LEU A 77 0.58 -1.15 24.31
CA LEU A 77 0.14 -0.16 25.29
C LEU A 77 -1.38 0.03 25.27
N HIS A 78 -1.99 0.15 24.09
CA HIS A 78 -3.45 0.26 23.98
C HIS A 78 -4.18 -0.99 24.49
N ALA A 79 -3.63 -2.19 24.24
CA ALA A 79 -4.19 -3.44 24.76
C ALA A 79 -4.19 -3.51 26.31
N LEU A 80 -3.25 -2.83 26.97
CA LEU A 80 -3.15 -2.77 28.43
C LEU A 80 -4.09 -1.74 29.07
N THR A 81 -4.51 -0.72 28.33
CA THR A 81 -5.38 0.37 28.83
C THR A 81 -6.85 0.20 28.42
N ALA A 82 -7.19 -0.88 27.72
CA ALA A 82 -8.51 -1.15 27.18
C ALA A 82 -9.52 -1.52 28.28
N SER A 83 -10.10 -0.50 28.92
CA SER A 83 -11.46 -0.58 29.45
C SER A 83 -12.40 0.47 28.83
N SER A 84 -11.95 1.17 27.78
CA SER A 84 -12.75 2.21 27.09
C SER A 84 -12.46 2.33 25.58
N ASP A 85 -11.64 1.44 24.98
CA ASP A 85 -10.90 1.72 23.74
C ASP A 85 -11.13 0.68 22.61
N ASP A 86 -12.30 0.01 22.62
CA ASP A 86 -12.61 -1.08 21.66
C ASP A 86 -12.60 -0.61 20.19
N MET A 87 -12.93 0.66 19.91
CA MET A 87 -12.89 1.20 18.55
C MET A 87 -11.47 1.44 18.02
N ALA A 88 -10.51 1.82 18.88
CA ALA A 88 -9.14 2.05 18.43
C ALA A 88 -8.49 0.72 18.04
N ALA A 89 -8.72 -0.33 18.83
CA ALA A 89 -8.23 -1.68 18.55
C ALA A 89 -8.81 -2.23 17.23
N GLU A 90 -10.10 -2.05 16.95
CA GLU A 90 -10.72 -2.45 15.68
C GLU A 90 -10.11 -1.72 14.48
N VAL A 91 -9.89 -0.40 14.58
CA VAL A 91 -9.29 0.39 13.50
C VAL A 91 -7.88 -0.10 13.19
N TYR A 92 -7.07 -0.40 14.21
CA TYR A 92 -5.73 -0.92 14.01
C TYR A 92 -5.71 -2.34 13.44
N LEU A 93 -6.61 -3.23 13.90
CA LEU A 93 -6.74 -4.58 13.37
C LEU A 93 -7.16 -4.57 11.90
N ASN A 94 -8.10 -3.69 11.53
CA ASN A 94 -8.53 -3.53 10.15
C ASN A 94 -7.39 -3.05 9.24
N ILE A 95 -6.57 -2.10 9.70
CA ILE A 95 -5.39 -1.63 8.95
C ILE A 95 -4.36 -2.76 8.77
N ALA A 96 -4.14 -3.58 9.80
CA ALA A 96 -3.22 -4.71 9.70
C ALA A 96 -3.74 -5.77 8.69
N ALA A 97 -5.05 -6.03 8.69
CA ALA A 97 -5.67 -6.97 7.75
C ALA A 97 -5.69 -6.46 6.30
N GLU A 98 -5.91 -5.17 6.07
CA GLU A 98 -5.77 -4.56 4.73
C GLU A 98 -4.34 -4.70 4.20
N ARG A 99 -3.32 -4.38 5.02
CA ARG A 99 -1.92 -4.51 4.59
C ARG A 99 -1.49 -5.93 4.24
N LEU A 100 -2.09 -6.93 4.88
CA LEU A 100 -1.87 -8.33 4.52
C LEU A 100 -2.48 -8.65 3.15
N ARG A 101 -3.70 -8.19 2.89
CA ARG A 101 -4.37 -8.37 1.59
C ARG A 101 -3.65 -7.66 0.44
N ASP A 102 -3.25 -6.41 0.64
CA ASP A 102 -2.50 -5.65 -0.37
C ASP A 102 -1.17 -6.34 -0.72
N ARG A 103 -0.52 -6.95 0.28
CA ARG A 103 0.73 -7.70 0.08
C ARG A 103 0.49 -9.00 -0.70
N GLU A 104 -0.60 -9.71 -0.42
CA GLU A 104 -0.97 -10.93 -1.15
C GLU A 104 -1.34 -10.62 -2.61
N GLU A 105 -2.07 -9.52 -2.88
CA GLU A 105 -2.37 -9.07 -4.24
C GLU A 105 -1.11 -8.68 -5.02
N LEU A 106 -0.17 -7.97 -4.40
CA LEU A 106 1.11 -7.63 -5.03
C LEU A 106 1.91 -8.90 -5.40
N THR A 107 1.93 -9.91 -4.52
CA THR A 107 2.60 -11.17 -4.85
C THR A 107 1.94 -11.92 -6.00
N LEU A 108 0.62 -11.89 -6.10
CA LEU A 108 -0.10 -12.52 -7.22
C LEU A 108 0.16 -11.82 -8.55
N GLN A 109 0.24 -10.48 -8.55
CA GLN A 109 0.56 -9.70 -9.75
C GLN A 109 1.99 -9.97 -10.24
N ASP A 110 2.97 -10.05 -9.34
CA ASP A 110 4.36 -10.41 -9.67
C ASP A 110 4.46 -11.84 -10.25
N GLU A 111 3.70 -12.79 -9.71
CA GLU A 111 3.63 -14.17 -10.21
C GLU A 111 2.98 -14.24 -11.61
N GLU A 112 1.93 -13.45 -11.87
CA GLU A 112 1.31 -13.40 -13.19
C GLU A 112 2.20 -12.73 -14.25
N GLU A 113 2.88 -11.63 -13.91
CA GLU A 113 3.80 -10.97 -14.84
C GLU A 113 4.97 -11.87 -15.22
N THR A 114 5.54 -12.59 -14.26
CA THR A 114 6.63 -13.54 -14.51
C THR A 114 6.16 -14.72 -15.36
N ALA A 115 4.95 -15.25 -15.13
CA ALA A 115 4.36 -16.30 -15.95
C ALA A 115 4.10 -15.84 -17.41
N GLN A 116 3.59 -14.62 -17.59
CA GLN A 116 3.36 -14.04 -18.92
C GLN A 116 4.68 -13.79 -19.67
N ALA A 117 5.70 -13.27 -18.99
CA ALA A 117 7.02 -13.06 -19.57
C ALA A 117 7.66 -14.39 -20.02
N ALA A 118 7.55 -15.45 -19.22
CA ALA A 118 8.02 -16.78 -19.58
C ALA A 118 7.28 -17.36 -20.80
N GLN A 119 5.96 -17.14 -20.89
CA GLN A 119 5.17 -17.61 -22.03
C GLN A 119 5.53 -16.87 -23.33
N GLN A 120 5.80 -15.56 -23.25
CA GLN A 120 6.25 -14.78 -24.41
C GLN A 120 7.62 -15.23 -24.90
N GLN A 121 8.55 -15.53 -23.98
CA GLN A 121 9.87 -16.05 -24.35
C GLN A 121 9.77 -17.39 -25.08
N ARG A 122 8.93 -18.33 -24.60
CA ARG A 122 8.71 -19.61 -25.30
C ARG A 122 8.17 -19.43 -26.71
N ARG A 123 7.18 -18.53 -26.92
CA ARG A 123 6.67 -18.22 -28.28
C ARG A 123 7.76 -17.67 -29.19
N LEU A 124 8.64 -16.81 -28.67
CA LEU A 124 9.76 -16.27 -29.44
C LEU A 124 10.78 -17.35 -29.82
N GLU A 125 11.05 -18.29 -28.92
CA GLU A 125 11.92 -19.44 -29.19
C GLU A 125 11.32 -20.38 -30.25
N ASP A 126 10.04 -20.67 -30.16
CA ASP A 126 9.33 -21.49 -31.15
C ASP A 126 9.34 -20.83 -32.53
N LEU A 127 9.09 -19.52 -32.61
CA LEU A 127 9.18 -18.75 -33.85
C LEU A 127 10.60 -18.79 -34.43
N LYS A 128 11.64 -18.66 -33.60
CA LYS A 128 13.03 -18.76 -34.04
C LYS A 128 13.36 -20.15 -34.56
N ARG A 129 12.91 -21.21 -33.89
CA ARG A 129 13.07 -22.60 -34.36
C ARG A 129 12.42 -22.79 -35.72
N HIS A 130 11.18 -22.32 -35.87
CA HIS A 130 10.46 -22.50 -37.12
C HIS A 130 11.08 -21.70 -38.28
N GLN A 131 11.61 -20.50 -38.01
CA GLN A 131 12.39 -19.75 -39.01
C GLN A 131 13.69 -20.45 -39.41
N LEU A 132 14.39 -21.07 -38.45
CA LEU A 132 15.59 -21.88 -38.70
C LEU A 132 15.27 -23.10 -39.57
N GLU A 133 14.19 -23.82 -39.27
CA GLU A 133 13.72 -24.96 -40.06
C GLU A 133 13.36 -24.54 -41.49
N GLN A 134 12.61 -23.44 -41.66
CA GLN A 134 12.28 -22.91 -43.00
C GLN A 134 13.53 -22.50 -43.79
N ARG A 135 14.54 -21.91 -43.13
CA ARG A 135 15.83 -21.60 -43.75
C ARG A 135 16.58 -22.87 -44.16
N PHE A 136 16.56 -23.89 -43.31
CA PHE A 136 17.21 -25.17 -43.57
C PHE A 136 16.58 -25.89 -44.79
N HIS A 137 15.25 -25.96 -44.85
CA HIS A 137 14.54 -26.51 -46.00
C HIS A 137 14.78 -25.73 -47.30
N ARG A 138 14.85 -24.39 -47.24
CA ARG A 138 15.24 -23.57 -48.41
C ARG A 138 16.68 -23.79 -48.86
N ALA A 139 17.61 -24.06 -47.94
CA ALA A 139 19.00 -24.33 -48.27
C ALA A 139 19.16 -25.69 -48.97
N LEU A 140 18.46 -26.72 -48.50
CA LEU A 140 18.46 -28.06 -49.10
C LEU A 140 17.78 -28.09 -50.48
N GLY A 141 16.66 -27.38 -50.65
CA GLY A 141 15.97 -27.28 -51.94
C GLY A 141 16.80 -26.61 -53.04
N LYS A 142 17.73 -25.71 -52.69
CA LYS A 142 18.64 -25.07 -53.66
C LYS A 142 19.81 -25.96 -54.10
N GLN A 143 20.21 -26.95 -53.30
CA GLN A 143 21.28 -27.88 -53.69
C GLN A 143 20.78 -28.96 -54.67
N SER A 144 19.50 -29.33 -54.64
CA SER A 144 18.92 -30.30 -55.58
C SER A 144 18.83 -29.81 -57.03
N ASN A 145 18.72 -28.50 -57.26
CA ASN A 145 18.60 -27.93 -58.61
C ASN A 145 19.95 -27.70 -59.31
N ASN A 146 21.07 -27.79 -58.59
CA ASN A 146 22.41 -27.63 -59.17
C ASN A 146 23.05 -28.97 -59.59
N ALA A 147 22.37 -30.10 -59.41
CA ALA A 147 22.88 -31.44 -59.77
C ALA A 147 22.35 -31.98 -61.12
N THR A 148 21.44 -31.27 -61.81
CA THR A 148 20.75 -31.80 -63.02
C THR A 148 21.23 -31.16 -64.33
N THR A 149 22.31 -30.37 -64.30
CA THR A 149 22.89 -29.77 -65.51
C THR A 149 24.35 -30.19 -65.66
N ARG A 150 24.58 -31.42 -66.12
CA ARG A 150 25.82 -31.84 -66.77
C ARG A 150 25.51 -32.84 -67.87
#